data_AF-A0A7W5HN51-F1
#
_entry.id   AF-A0A7W5HN51-F1
#
_cell.length_a   1.000
_cell.length_b   1.000
_cell.length_c   1.000
_cell.angle_alpha   90.00
_cell.angle_beta   90.00
_cell.angle_gamma   90.00
#
_symmetry.space_group_name_H-M   'P 1'
#
loop_
_entity.id
_entity.type
_entity.pdbx_description
1 polymer ?
#
loop_
_entity_poly.entity_id
_entity_poly.type
_entity_poly.pdbx_seq_one_letter_code
_entity_poly.pdbx_strand_id
1 'polypeptide(L)'
;MTTQTKEQDASAMALRAGEHLTRGANELYALSPKPVPLGPTAGAGADIGRLVYRRDEATLDLLHNVSRNGMLAWGGAAVWMMLAFVGVCFFVVFMVFYGGFTWGDALGIWGGGAYMAILLFTIGGLWLPDLWIRGTTPVRFHRQRREVAFVVEHLGRRVFLPAPSAHLMYGFWFALFSISGFLTLISLGGLGGEMHMFDRQGVVLMAITHLVILPALAIGYVALYRGIRRLAGWRKETVFVPWEDIVAVATRNMAVTVGGPAGIGWQLHILPPDPERPGYSLVGAGISANVTSLQMAMMQWELIRRYMEEGPEAVPECADDYSVAWYKDEMARQRRRYEREGKPFWRYRLGRWMELAYFASCYTEYRVNHVLPKAIPKGWVQEWSRPLPESEWAKPSRKFTELNRQVEAAYERGETFLDLGPVEERFGQSGAGETAKAAYRSVPFAANVG
;
A
#
# COMPACT_ATOMS: atom_id res chain seq x y z
N MET A 1 -15.67 -1.28 37.63
CA MET A 1 -16.68 -0.71 36.71
C MET A 1 -17.15 0.59 37.34
N THR A 2 -16.38 1.65 37.14
CA THR A 2 -16.49 2.92 37.85
C THR A 2 -16.14 4.00 36.83
N THR A 3 -17.09 4.90 36.61
CA THR A 3 -17.04 6.31 36.16
C THR A 3 -15.87 6.89 35.32
N GLN A 4 -14.64 6.38 35.41
CA GLN A 4 -13.51 6.75 34.54
C GLN A 4 -13.64 6.26 33.09
N THR A 5 -14.46 5.25 32.82
CA THR A 5 -14.68 4.78 31.43
C THR A 5 -15.54 5.74 30.61
N LYS A 6 -16.20 6.73 31.24
CA LYS A 6 -16.96 7.78 30.54
C LYS A 6 -16.18 9.05 30.22
N GLU A 7 -15.02 9.28 30.84
CA GLU A 7 -14.13 10.40 30.49
C GLU A 7 -13.19 10.08 29.32
N GLN A 8 -12.95 8.79 29.04
CA GLN A 8 -12.15 8.37 27.88
C GLN A 8 -12.90 8.38 26.53
N ASP A 9 -14.22 8.59 26.55
CA ASP A 9 -15.05 8.80 25.35
C ASP A 9 -15.13 10.30 24.93
N ALA A 10 -14.44 11.22 25.63
CA ALA A 10 -14.59 12.67 25.48
C ALA A 10 -13.38 13.42 24.89
N SER A 11 -12.55 12.78 24.06
CA SER A 11 -11.52 13.49 23.27
C SER A 11 -11.38 12.88 21.87
N ALA A 12 -12.49 12.82 21.14
CA ALA A 12 -12.42 12.91 19.68
C ALA A 12 -12.24 14.40 19.33
N MET A 13 -11.10 14.99 19.73
CA MET A 13 -10.77 16.34 19.31
C MET A 13 -10.57 16.31 17.79
N ALA A 14 -11.33 17.14 17.09
CA ALA A 14 -11.05 17.41 15.70
C ALA A 14 -9.67 18.05 15.62
N LEU A 15 -8.68 17.25 15.24
CA LEU A 15 -7.29 17.63 15.19
C LEU A 15 -7.12 18.95 14.44
N ARG A 16 -6.33 19.86 15.00
CA ARG A 16 -6.02 21.17 14.43
C ARG A 16 -4.63 21.15 13.79
N ALA A 17 -4.39 21.96 12.77
CA ALA A 17 -3.05 22.02 12.17
C ALA A 17 -2.03 22.49 13.22
N GLY A 18 -0.90 21.78 13.33
CA GLY A 18 0.15 22.03 14.33
C GLY A 18 -0.15 21.44 15.72
N GLU A 19 -1.28 20.77 15.91
CA GLU A 19 -1.57 20.03 17.13
C GLU A 19 -0.68 18.78 17.23
N HIS A 20 -0.13 18.56 18.43
CA HIS A 20 0.73 17.43 18.74
C HIS A 20 0.19 16.68 19.95
N LEU A 21 -0.13 15.40 19.75
CA LEU A 21 -0.62 14.51 20.78
C LEU A 21 0.42 13.43 21.06
N THR A 22 0.72 13.20 22.34
CA THR A 22 1.61 12.12 22.78
C THR A 22 0.85 11.17 23.70
N ARG A 23 0.98 9.86 23.46
CA ARG A 23 0.44 8.82 24.32
C ARG A 23 1.45 7.70 24.48
N GLY A 24 2.29 7.79 25.51
CA GLY A 24 3.39 6.86 25.73
C GLY A 24 4.43 6.97 24.61
N ALA A 25 4.73 5.87 23.93
CA ALA A 25 5.68 5.83 22.80
C ALA A 25 5.07 6.25 21.46
N ASN A 26 3.75 6.47 21.40
CA ASN A 26 3.06 6.91 20.20
C ASN A 26 2.95 8.43 20.17
N GLU A 27 3.26 9.02 19.02
CA GLU A 27 3.15 10.45 18.77
C GLU A 27 2.25 10.68 17.55
N LEU A 28 1.49 11.77 17.56
CA LEU A 28 0.68 12.19 16.44
C LEU A 28 0.84 13.69 16.25
N TYR A 29 1.29 14.10 15.08
CA TYR A 29 1.36 15.48 14.64
C TYR A 29 0.34 15.72 13.54
N ALA A 30 -0.56 16.66 13.74
CA ALA A 30 -1.54 17.07 12.74
C ALA A 30 -0.93 18.14 11.81
N LEU A 31 -0.86 17.83 10.51
CA LEU A 31 -0.39 18.73 9.46
C LEU A 31 -1.55 19.48 8.77
N SER A 32 -2.79 18.99 8.94
CA SER A 32 -4.03 19.54 8.35
C SER A 32 -5.25 19.00 9.14
N PRO A 33 -6.36 19.77 9.29
CA PRO A 33 -7.33 20.04 8.21
C PRO A 33 -7.19 21.38 7.47
N LYS A 34 -6.34 22.31 7.94
CA LYS A 34 -5.95 23.49 7.15
C LYS A 34 -4.53 23.29 6.61
N PRO A 35 -4.36 23.07 5.28
CA PRO A 35 -3.07 22.78 4.69
C PRO A 35 -2.20 24.04 4.57
N VAL A 36 -1.85 24.62 5.71
CA VAL A 36 -0.96 25.79 5.80
C VAL A 36 0.45 25.42 5.35
N PRO A 37 1.25 26.37 4.84
CA PRO A 37 2.65 26.11 4.55
C PRO A 37 3.37 25.59 5.79
N LEU A 38 4.22 24.56 5.64
CA LEU A 38 5.02 24.05 6.76
C LEU A 38 6.34 24.82 6.95
N GLY A 39 6.70 25.67 5.98
CA GLY A 39 7.86 26.54 6.05
C GLY A 39 9.21 25.81 5.90
N PRO A 40 10.31 26.40 6.41
CA PRO A 40 11.67 25.91 6.15
C PRO A 40 11.94 24.47 6.58
N THR A 41 11.22 23.94 7.58
CA THR A 41 11.39 22.57 8.08
C THR A 41 11.01 21.50 7.06
N ALA A 42 10.02 21.76 6.22
CA ALA A 42 9.63 20.90 5.11
C ALA A 42 10.39 21.22 3.80
N GLY A 43 11.09 22.37 3.76
CA GLY A 43 11.83 22.82 2.59
C GLY A 43 10.94 22.94 1.34
N ALA A 44 11.48 22.57 0.18
CA ALA A 44 10.72 22.56 -1.08
C ALA A 44 9.69 21.42 -1.19
N GLY A 45 9.60 20.53 -0.20
CA GLY A 45 8.90 19.26 -0.31
C GLY A 45 9.67 18.22 -1.15
N ALA A 46 9.37 16.94 -0.91
CA ALA A 46 9.97 15.84 -1.67
C ALA A 46 9.08 14.61 -1.67
N ASP A 47 9.10 13.84 -2.77
CA ASP A 47 8.37 12.58 -2.87
C ASP A 47 9.14 11.44 -2.19
N ILE A 48 9.18 11.50 -0.86
CA ILE A 48 9.90 10.54 -0.01
C ILE A 48 9.27 9.15 -0.09
N GLY A 49 7.94 9.08 0.01
CA GLY A 49 7.18 7.85 0.05
C GLY A 49 7.00 7.18 -1.32
N ARG A 50 7.49 7.81 -2.40
CA ARG A 50 7.20 7.42 -3.80
C ARG A 50 5.70 7.28 -4.04
N LEU A 51 4.94 8.23 -3.50
CA LEU A 51 3.48 8.20 -3.54
C LEU A 51 2.95 8.75 -4.85
N VAL A 52 3.69 9.67 -5.48
CA VAL A 52 3.26 10.33 -6.71
C VAL A 52 3.26 9.31 -7.84
N TYR A 53 2.07 8.92 -8.29
CA TYR A 53 1.90 8.02 -9.43
C TYR A 53 1.82 8.79 -10.75
N ARG A 54 1.00 9.84 -10.77
CA ARG A 54 0.78 10.68 -11.96
C ARG A 54 0.52 12.10 -11.52
N ARG A 55 1.10 13.07 -12.23
CA ARG A 55 0.77 14.50 -12.11
C ARG A 55 0.43 15.05 -13.48
N ASP A 56 -0.55 15.94 -13.52
CA ASP A 56 -0.85 16.83 -14.62
C ASP A 56 -1.29 18.20 -14.09
N GLU A 57 -1.62 19.13 -14.98
CA GLU A 57 -2.00 20.52 -14.65
C GLU A 57 -3.19 20.62 -13.68
N ALA A 58 -4.10 19.65 -13.73
CA ALA A 58 -5.33 19.68 -12.96
C ALA A 58 -5.35 18.67 -11.80
N THR A 59 -4.73 17.49 -11.98
CA THR A 59 -4.80 16.38 -11.03
C THR A 59 -3.45 15.77 -10.61
N LEU A 60 -3.41 15.31 -9.35
CA LEU A 60 -2.31 14.54 -8.78
C LEU A 60 -2.86 13.24 -8.21
N ASP A 61 -2.35 12.12 -8.69
CA ASP A 61 -2.70 10.78 -8.23
C ASP A 61 -1.65 10.27 -7.25
N LEU A 62 -2.11 9.94 -6.04
CA LEU A 62 -1.29 9.24 -5.05
C LEU A 62 -1.62 7.76 -4.99
N LEU A 63 -0.60 6.92 -4.87
CA LEU A 63 -0.75 5.48 -4.80
C LEU A 63 0.15 4.85 -3.72
N HIS A 64 -0.41 3.94 -2.92
CA HIS A 64 0.29 3.31 -1.79
C HIS A 64 0.62 1.81 -1.96
N ASN A 65 -0.02 1.12 -2.92
CA ASN A 65 -0.01 -0.35 -2.95
C ASN A 65 0.91 -0.97 -4.01
N VAL A 66 1.70 -0.17 -4.72
CA VAL A 66 2.68 -0.66 -5.70
C VAL A 66 4.02 -0.03 -5.39
N SER A 67 4.88 -0.80 -4.72
CA SER A 67 6.25 -0.39 -4.44
C SER A 67 7.24 -1.46 -4.88
N ARG A 68 8.35 -1.02 -5.49
CA ARG A 68 9.47 -1.90 -5.84
C ARG A 68 10.05 -2.59 -4.60
N ASN A 69 10.08 -1.90 -3.46
CA ASN A 69 10.62 -2.45 -2.21
C ASN A 69 9.82 -3.65 -1.70
N GLY A 70 8.49 -3.60 -1.77
CA GLY A 70 7.65 -4.77 -1.47
C GLY A 70 7.95 -5.94 -2.42
N MET A 71 8.19 -5.64 -3.69
CA MET A 71 8.53 -6.65 -4.68
C MET A 71 9.93 -7.26 -4.48
N LEU A 72 10.91 -6.46 -4.04
CA LEU A 72 12.25 -6.93 -3.65
C LEU A 72 12.19 -7.85 -2.43
N ALA A 73 11.41 -7.47 -1.40
CA ALA A 73 11.21 -8.32 -0.23
C ALA A 73 10.59 -9.66 -0.61
N TRP A 74 9.60 -9.66 -1.51
CA TRP A 74 9.00 -10.89 -2.03
C TRP A 74 9.99 -11.72 -2.85
N GLY A 75 10.79 -11.08 -3.70
CA GLY A 75 11.85 -11.75 -4.45
C GLY A 75 12.90 -12.40 -3.54
N GLY A 76 13.30 -11.71 -2.47
CA GLY A 76 14.18 -12.25 -1.42
C GLY A 76 13.59 -13.47 -0.74
N ALA A 77 12.33 -13.39 -0.30
CA ALA A 77 11.62 -14.54 0.30
C ALA A 77 11.57 -15.73 -0.67
N ALA A 78 11.31 -15.49 -1.95
CA ALA A 78 11.28 -16.52 -2.98
C ALA A 78 12.64 -17.21 -3.17
N VAL A 79 13.74 -16.47 -3.19
CA VAL A 79 15.09 -17.06 -3.28
C VAL A 79 15.40 -17.89 -2.04
N TRP A 80 15.05 -17.43 -0.84
CA TRP A 80 15.23 -18.23 0.37
C TRP A 80 14.41 -19.51 0.35
N MET A 81 13.16 -19.47 -0.15
CA MET A 81 12.37 -20.68 -0.36
C MET A 81 13.02 -21.63 -1.37
N MET A 82 13.58 -21.12 -2.47
CA MET A 82 14.31 -21.93 -3.45
C MET A 82 15.58 -22.55 -2.86
N LEU A 83 16.34 -21.81 -2.05
CA LEU A 83 17.55 -22.32 -1.38
C LEU A 83 17.21 -23.38 -0.33
N ALA A 84 16.16 -23.17 0.46
CA ALA A 84 15.65 -24.17 1.38
C ALA A 84 15.24 -25.44 0.62
N PHE A 85 14.58 -25.29 -0.52
CA PHE A 85 14.22 -26.39 -1.39
C PHE A 85 15.44 -27.12 -1.97
N VAL A 86 16.50 -26.41 -2.38
CA VAL A 86 17.78 -27.04 -2.77
C VAL A 86 18.38 -27.85 -1.62
N GLY A 87 18.30 -27.35 -0.38
CA GLY A 87 18.68 -28.10 0.81
C GLY A 87 17.88 -29.40 0.98
N VAL A 88 16.56 -29.34 0.76
CA VAL A 88 15.70 -30.53 0.71
C VAL A 88 16.14 -31.48 -0.40
N CYS A 89 16.52 -30.98 -1.58
CA CYS A 89 17.00 -31.82 -2.66
C CYS A 89 18.26 -32.61 -2.26
N PHE A 90 19.24 -31.96 -1.63
CA PHE A 90 20.44 -32.65 -1.11
C PHE A 90 20.11 -33.67 -0.02
N PHE A 91 19.20 -33.32 0.89
CA PHE A 91 18.71 -34.26 1.90
C PHE A 91 18.06 -35.49 1.27
N VAL A 92 17.26 -35.30 0.21
CA VAL A 92 16.65 -36.40 -0.54
C VAL A 92 17.69 -37.27 -1.25
N VAL A 93 18.74 -36.67 -1.84
CA VAL A 93 19.87 -37.46 -2.38
C VAL A 93 20.50 -38.31 -1.28
N PHE A 94 20.74 -37.74 -0.10
CA PHE A 94 21.25 -38.50 1.05
C PHE A 94 20.32 -39.67 1.41
N MET A 95 19.00 -39.45 1.41
CA MET A 95 18.02 -40.52 1.66
C MET A 95 18.02 -41.60 0.57
N VAL A 96 18.36 -41.29 -0.68
CA VAL A 96 18.53 -42.30 -1.73
C VAL A 96 19.72 -43.21 -1.44
N PHE A 97 20.83 -42.64 -0.99
CA PHE A 97 22.04 -43.43 -0.72
C PHE A 97 22.00 -44.19 0.62
N TYR A 98 21.35 -43.63 1.64
CA TYR A 98 21.47 -44.13 3.02
C TYR A 98 20.13 -44.38 3.71
N GLY A 99 19.02 -43.89 3.16
CA GLY A 99 17.68 -43.92 3.77
C GLY A 99 16.67 -44.83 3.06
N GLY A 100 17.10 -45.58 2.04
CA GLY A 100 16.25 -46.52 1.31
C GLY A 100 15.28 -45.88 0.30
N PHE A 101 15.46 -44.60 -0.06
CA PHE A 101 14.67 -43.97 -1.11
C PHE A 101 15.12 -44.43 -2.49
N THR A 102 14.18 -44.58 -3.42
CA THR A 102 14.51 -44.77 -4.83
C THR A 102 14.74 -43.44 -5.53
N TRP A 103 15.40 -43.47 -6.69
CA TRP A 103 15.49 -42.28 -7.56
C TRP A 103 14.12 -41.82 -8.07
N GLY A 104 13.13 -42.71 -8.16
CA GLY A 104 11.74 -42.36 -8.46
C GLY A 104 11.12 -41.49 -7.37
N ASP A 105 11.31 -41.86 -6.10
CA ASP A 105 10.87 -41.08 -4.94
C ASP A 105 11.54 -39.70 -4.94
N ALA A 106 12.84 -39.66 -5.23
CA ALA A 106 13.60 -38.42 -5.30
C ALA A 106 13.09 -37.47 -6.40
N LEU A 107 12.89 -37.99 -7.61
CA LEU A 107 12.34 -37.22 -8.73
C LEU A 107 10.91 -36.75 -8.45
N GLY A 108 10.10 -37.58 -7.80
CA GLY A 108 8.79 -37.20 -7.26
C GLY A 108 8.91 -35.99 -6.34
N ILE A 109 9.75 -36.09 -5.30
CA ILE A 109 9.98 -35.04 -4.29
C ILE A 109 10.53 -33.74 -4.86
N TRP A 110 11.36 -33.81 -5.91
CA TRP A 110 11.85 -32.61 -6.56
C TRP A 110 10.79 -31.98 -7.46
N GLY A 111 10.10 -32.80 -8.27
CA GLY A 111 9.11 -32.33 -9.22
C GLY A 111 7.98 -31.54 -8.55
N GLY A 112 7.33 -32.11 -7.53
CA GLY A 112 6.22 -31.42 -6.88
C GLY A 112 6.65 -30.34 -5.88
N GLY A 113 7.86 -30.38 -5.34
CA GLY A 113 8.39 -29.30 -4.50
C GLY A 113 8.70 -28.05 -5.32
N ALA A 114 9.32 -28.23 -6.50
CA ALA A 114 9.50 -27.16 -7.48
C ALA A 114 8.15 -26.59 -7.95
N TYR A 115 7.17 -27.47 -8.17
CA TYR A 115 5.82 -27.10 -8.57
C TYR A 115 5.07 -26.31 -7.50
N MET A 116 5.14 -26.73 -6.23
CA MET A 116 4.57 -26.00 -5.08
C MET A 116 5.16 -24.59 -4.98
N ALA A 117 6.49 -24.46 -5.11
CA ALA A 117 7.15 -23.17 -5.08
C ALA A 117 6.67 -22.23 -6.21
N ILE A 118 6.47 -22.77 -7.43
CA ILE A 118 5.97 -21.99 -8.57
C ILE A 118 4.56 -21.46 -8.30
N LEU A 119 3.65 -22.28 -7.79
CA LEU A 119 2.27 -21.85 -7.54
C LEU A 119 2.15 -20.85 -6.40
N LEU A 120 2.89 -21.06 -5.31
CA LEU A 120 2.94 -20.08 -4.22
C LEU A 120 3.49 -18.74 -4.69
N PHE A 121 4.57 -18.77 -5.48
CA PHE A 121 5.17 -17.57 -6.03
C PHE A 121 4.22 -16.83 -6.97
N THR A 122 3.57 -17.55 -7.90
CA THR A 122 2.73 -16.96 -8.95
C THR A 122 1.32 -16.61 -8.47
N ILE A 123 0.56 -17.56 -7.93
CA ILE A 123 -0.84 -17.35 -7.53
C ILE A 123 -0.89 -16.54 -6.23
N GLY A 124 -0.17 -17.02 -5.21
CA GLY A 124 -0.15 -16.39 -3.88
C GLY A 124 0.52 -15.02 -3.90
N GLY A 125 1.69 -14.94 -4.54
CA GLY A 125 2.54 -13.75 -4.51
C GLY A 125 2.30 -12.70 -5.58
N LEU A 126 1.73 -13.07 -6.73
CA LEU A 126 1.51 -12.15 -7.85
C LEU A 126 0.03 -11.93 -8.13
N TRP A 127 -0.70 -12.99 -8.49
CA TRP A 127 -2.07 -12.88 -8.99
C TRP A 127 -3.10 -12.42 -7.96
N LEU A 128 -3.11 -13.01 -6.76
CA LEU A 128 -4.04 -12.60 -5.69
C LEU A 128 -3.84 -11.13 -5.28
N PRO A 129 -2.61 -10.65 -5.02
CA PRO A 129 -2.35 -9.23 -4.80
C PRO A 129 -2.78 -8.35 -5.96
N ASP A 130 -2.50 -8.75 -7.21
CA ASP A 130 -2.87 -7.97 -8.38
C ASP A 130 -4.40 -7.84 -8.54
N LEU A 131 -5.15 -8.92 -8.25
CA LEU A 131 -6.61 -8.88 -8.21
C LEU A 131 -7.12 -7.91 -7.14
N TRP A 132 -6.39 -7.78 -6.02
CA TRP A 132 -6.73 -6.84 -4.95
C TRP A 132 -6.39 -5.39 -5.30
N ILE A 133 -5.21 -5.14 -5.88
CA ILE A 133 -4.77 -3.81 -6.33
C ILE A 133 -5.77 -3.21 -7.32
N ARG A 134 -6.35 -4.02 -8.21
CA ARG A 134 -7.43 -3.59 -9.12
C ARG A 134 -8.68 -3.08 -8.41
N GLY A 135 -8.85 -3.37 -7.13
CA GLY A 135 -9.96 -2.91 -6.29
C GLY A 135 -9.64 -1.70 -5.41
N THR A 136 -8.39 -1.21 -5.42
CA THR A 136 -7.94 -0.04 -4.66
C THR A 136 -7.58 1.08 -5.63
N THR A 137 -8.24 2.22 -5.52
CA THR A 137 -8.04 3.34 -6.45
C THR A 137 -7.09 4.36 -5.88
N PRO A 138 -6.38 5.12 -6.73
CA PRO A 138 -5.56 6.21 -6.25
C PRO A 138 -6.43 7.26 -5.54
N VAL A 139 -5.84 7.92 -4.54
CA VAL A 139 -6.40 9.16 -3.99
C VAL A 139 -6.04 10.26 -4.97
N ARG A 140 -7.05 10.91 -5.56
CA ARG A 140 -6.85 11.90 -6.62
C ARG A 140 -7.13 13.30 -6.10
N PHE A 141 -6.12 14.15 -6.17
CA PHE A 141 -6.23 15.56 -5.86
C PHE A 141 -6.59 16.32 -7.13
N HIS A 142 -7.47 17.30 -7.02
CA HIS A 142 -7.81 18.20 -8.11
C HIS A 142 -7.59 19.64 -7.68
N ARG A 143 -6.52 20.24 -8.20
CA ARG A 143 -6.07 21.59 -7.85
C ARG A 143 -7.12 22.66 -8.12
N GLN A 144 -7.60 22.71 -9.36
CA GLN A 144 -8.47 23.78 -9.84
C GLN A 144 -9.87 23.74 -9.17
N ARG A 145 -10.35 22.55 -8.79
CA ARG A 145 -11.57 22.39 -7.99
C ARG A 145 -11.34 22.60 -6.49
N ARG A 146 -10.08 22.53 -6.03
CA ARG A 146 -9.69 22.45 -4.62
C ARG A 146 -10.46 21.34 -3.89
N GLU A 147 -10.51 20.16 -4.51
CA GLU A 147 -11.20 18.97 -3.99
C GLU A 147 -10.31 17.74 -4.14
N VAL A 148 -10.54 16.74 -3.29
CA VAL A 148 -9.82 15.46 -3.32
C VAL A 148 -10.82 14.31 -3.29
N ALA A 149 -10.65 13.41 -4.24
CA ALA A 149 -11.49 12.25 -4.43
C ALA A 149 -10.92 11.07 -3.63
N PHE A 150 -11.67 10.63 -2.63
CA PHE A 150 -11.38 9.43 -1.84
C PHE A 150 -12.38 8.35 -2.16
N VAL A 151 -11.93 7.09 -2.23
CA VAL A 151 -12.86 5.95 -2.29
C VAL A 151 -13.13 5.45 -0.89
N VAL A 152 -14.40 5.51 -0.52
CA VAL A 152 -14.93 5.13 0.78
C VAL A 152 -15.75 3.86 0.62
N GLU A 153 -15.65 2.96 1.60
CA GLU A 153 -16.48 1.77 1.67
C GLU A 153 -17.57 1.97 2.72
N HIS A 154 -18.83 2.04 2.27
CA HIS A 154 -19.97 2.04 3.18
C HIS A 154 -20.25 0.61 3.64
N LEU A 155 -20.17 0.41 4.94
CA LEU A 155 -20.38 -0.88 5.58
C LEU A 155 -21.85 -1.31 5.43
N GLY A 156 -22.06 -2.48 4.85
CA GLY A 156 -23.36 -3.16 4.85
C GLY A 156 -23.57 -3.97 6.12
N ARG A 157 -24.46 -4.98 6.03
CA ARG A 157 -24.60 -6.00 7.09
C ARG A 157 -23.25 -6.69 7.33
N ARG A 158 -22.97 -7.03 8.59
CA ARG A 158 -21.73 -7.73 8.95
C ARG A 158 -21.63 -9.04 8.17
N VAL A 159 -20.50 -9.22 7.49
CA VAL A 159 -20.18 -10.45 6.76
C VAL A 159 -19.08 -11.18 7.51
N PHE A 160 -19.35 -12.41 7.92
CA PHE A 160 -18.38 -13.26 8.62
C PHE A 160 -17.54 -14.07 7.61
N LEU A 161 -16.85 -13.37 6.71
CA LEU A 161 -15.89 -13.97 5.77
C LEU A 161 -14.55 -13.23 5.89
N PRO A 162 -13.43 -13.96 6.02
CA PRO A 162 -12.11 -13.35 5.97
C PRO A 162 -11.89 -12.57 4.67
N ALA A 163 -11.19 -11.44 4.73
CA ALA A 163 -10.80 -10.77 3.50
C ALA A 163 -9.78 -11.63 2.73
N PRO A 164 -9.84 -11.72 1.39
CA PRO A 164 -8.82 -12.43 0.61
C PRO A 164 -7.40 -11.90 0.83
N SER A 165 -7.27 -10.62 1.21
CA SER A 165 -6.01 -9.96 1.57
C SER A 165 -5.61 -10.14 3.04
N ALA A 166 -6.42 -10.81 3.87
CA ALA A 166 -6.06 -11.09 5.25
C ALA A 166 -4.90 -12.08 5.31
N HIS A 167 -3.94 -11.86 6.21
CA HIS A 167 -2.81 -12.78 6.43
C HIS A 167 -3.25 -14.22 6.68
N LEU A 168 -4.39 -14.41 7.36
CA LEU A 168 -5.00 -15.72 7.55
C LEU A 168 -5.35 -16.41 6.23
N MET A 169 -5.88 -15.68 5.24
CA MET A 169 -6.22 -16.26 3.93
C MET A 169 -4.97 -16.61 3.13
N TYR A 170 -3.92 -15.79 3.19
CA TYR A 170 -2.63 -16.17 2.62
C TYR A 170 -2.09 -17.45 3.27
N GLY A 171 -2.15 -17.58 4.59
CA GLY A 171 -1.75 -18.79 5.31
C GLY A 171 -2.61 -20.01 4.97
N PHE A 172 -3.92 -19.84 4.85
CA PHE A 172 -4.87 -20.88 4.46
C PHE A 172 -4.57 -21.42 3.06
N TRP A 173 -4.44 -20.54 2.07
CA TRP A 173 -4.10 -20.96 0.70
C TRP A 173 -2.71 -21.57 0.64
N PHE A 174 -1.74 -20.97 1.35
CA PHE A 174 -0.39 -21.54 1.47
C PHE A 174 -0.42 -22.97 1.99
N ALA A 175 -1.20 -23.25 3.04
CA ALA A 175 -1.32 -24.60 3.60
C ALA A 175 -2.00 -25.57 2.61
N LEU A 176 -3.11 -25.18 1.98
CA LEU A 176 -3.79 -26.01 1.00
C LEU A 176 -2.90 -26.36 -0.19
N PHE A 177 -2.20 -25.36 -0.76
CA PHE A 177 -1.24 -25.60 -1.83
C PHE A 177 -0.06 -26.45 -1.32
N SER A 178 0.47 -26.21 -0.13
CA SER A 178 1.55 -27.03 0.41
C SER A 178 1.16 -28.50 0.56
N ILE A 179 -0.02 -28.78 1.15
CA ILE A 179 -0.51 -30.14 1.40
C ILE A 179 -0.82 -30.85 0.09
N SER A 180 -1.62 -30.25 -0.78
CA SER A 180 -2.01 -30.89 -2.03
C SER A 180 -0.83 -31.03 -3.00
N GLY A 181 0.13 -30.11 -2.96
CA GLY A 181 1.38 -30.19 -3.73
C GLY A 181 2.22 -31.36 -3.24
N PHE A 182 2.35 -31.49 -1.92
CA PHE A 182 3.01 -32.63 -1.26
C PHE A 182 2.29 -33.97 -1.49
N LEU A 183 0.97 -34.00 -1.58
CA LEU A 183 0.26 -35.24 -1.90
C LEU A 183 0.44 -35.59 -3.39
N THR A 184 0.36 -34.61 -4.29
CA THR A 184 0.69 -34.80 -5.72
C THR A 184 2.13 -35.32 -5.88
N LEU A 185 3.05 -34.82 -5.05
CA LEU A 185 4.46 -35.21 -4.98
C LEU A 185 4.66 -36.71 -4.75
N ILE A 186 4.12 -37.21 -3.65
CA ILE A 186 4.25 -38.61 -3.23
C ILE A 186 3.55 -39.50 -4.25
N SER A 187 2.40 -39.04 -4.75
CA SER A 187 1.61 -39.77 -5.74
C SER A 187 2.36 -39.94 -7.07
N LEU A 188 3.06 -38.91 -7.53
CA LEU A 188 3.85 -38.96 -8.77
C LEU A 188 5.17 -39.75 -8.59
N GLY A 189 5.84 -39.63 -7.44
CA GLY A 189 7.04 -40.42 -7.12
C GLY A 189 6.73 -41.93 -7.02
N GLY A 190 5.59 -42.26 -6.42
CA GLY A 190 5.10 -43.63 -6.28
C GLY A 190 4.67 -44.31 -7.58
N LEU A 191 4.54 -43.58 -8.71
CA LEU A 191 4.34 -44.20 -10.03
C LEU A 191 5.57 -44.99 -10.50
N GLY A 192 6.75 -44.73 -9.93
CA GLY A 192 7.99 -45.42 -10.24
C GLY A 192 8.41 -46.51 -9.25
N GLY A 193 7.62 -46.77 -8.19
CA GLY A 193 7.96 -47.71 -7.10
C GLY A 193 6.78 -48.60 -6.69
N GLU A 194 7.03 -49.57 -5.81
CA GLU A 194 6.01 -50.53 -5.34
C GLU A 194 5.01 -49.92 -4.33
N MET A 195 5.35 -48.78 -3.70
CA MET A 195 4.43 -48.05 -2.82
C MET A 195 3.73 -46.91 -3.56
N HIS A 196 2.47 -47.14 -3.93
CA HIS A 196 1.58 -46.14 -4.51
C HIS A 196 0.47 -45.80 -3.50
N MET A 197 0.48 -44.57 -2.99
CA MET A 197 -0.58 -44.07 -2.09
C MET A 197 -1.93 -43.95 -2.81
N PHE A 198 -1.90 -43.69 -4.12
CA PHE A 198 -3.07 -43.59 -5.00
C PHE A 198 -2.80 -44.34 -6.30
N ASP A 199 -3.87 -44.86 -6.90
CA ASP A 199 -3.82 -45.44 -8.23
C ASP A 199 -3.62 -44.35 -9.31
N ARG A 200 -3.42 -44.75 -10.58
CA ARG A 200 -3.16 -43.81 -11.68
C ARG A 200 -4.28 -42.76 -11.83
N GLN A 201 -5.54 -43.15 -11.58
CA GLN A 201 -6.67 -42.22 -11.63
C GLN A 201 -6.61 -41.22 -10.46
N GLY A 202 -6.31 -41.68 -9.25
CA GLY A 202 -6.12 -40.84 -8.08
C GLY A 202 -4.96 -39.85 -8.23
N VAL A 203 -3.84 -40.27 -8.85
CA VAL A 203 -2.70 -39.37 -9.16
C VAL A 203 -3.13 -38.25 -10.10
N VAL A 204 -3.86 -38.59 -11.17
CA VAL A 204 -4.39 -37.60 -12.14
C VAL A 204 -5.37 -36.66 -11.45
N LEU A 205 -6.27 -37.17 -10.60
CA LEU A 205 -7.20 -36.34 -9.85
C LEU A 205 -6.50 -35.39 -8.89
N MET A 206 -5.45 -35.84 -8.20
CA MET A 206 -4.65 -35.00 -7.30
C MET A 206 -3.93 -33.89 -8.07
N ALA A 207 -3.34 -34.22 -9.22
CA ALA A 207 -2.73 -33.24 -10.10
C ALA A 207 -3.75 -32.21 -10.62
N ILE A 208 -4.94 -32.63 -11.05
CA ILE A 208 -6.04 -31.73 -11.46
C ILE A 208 -6.49 -30.86 -10.29
N THR A 209 -6.61 -31.43 -9.09
CA THR A 209 -7.00 -30.70 -7.89
C THR A 209 -6.02 -29.58 -7.60
N HIS A 210 -4.73 -29.85 -7.74
CA HIS A 210 -3.68 -28.88 -7.47
C HIS A 210 -3.50 -27.84 -8.60
N LEU A 211 -3.58 -28.26 -9.86
CA LEU A 211 -3.37 -27.42 -11.05
C LEU A 211 -4.56 -26.53 -11.39
N VAL A 212 -5.77 -27.02 -11.15
CA VAL A 212 -6.99 -26.39 -11.68
C VAL A 212 -7.92 -26.02 -10.53
N ILE A 213 -8.29 -26.99 -9.69
CA ILE A 213 -9.36 -26.79 -8.71
C ILE A 213 -8.94 -25.79 -7.64
N LEU A 214 -7.78 -25.97 -6.99
CA LEU A 214 -7.34 -25.07 -5.93
C LEU A 214 -7.06 -23.63 -6.43
N PRO A 215 -6.38 -23.41 -7.57
CA PRO A 215 -6.28 -22.09 -8.19
C PRO A 215 -7.65 -21.48 -8.49
N ALA A 216 -8.55 -22.25 -9.09
CA ALA A 216 -9.90 -21.78 -9.42
C ALA A 216 -10.71 -21.46 -8.16
N LEU A 217 -10.56 -22.22 -7.08
CA LEU A 217 -11.18 -21.94 -5.79
C LEU A 217 -10.58 -20.68 -5.14
N ALA A 218 -9.27 -20.46 -5.23
CA ALA A 218 -8.62 -19.26 -4.70
C ALA A 218 -9.10 -17.99 -5.42
N ILE A 219 -9.16 -18.04 -6.75
CA ILE A 219 -9.67 -16.94 -7.58
C ILE A 219 -11.19 -16.78 -7.36
N GLY A 220 -11.92 -17.90 -7.36
CA GLY A 220 -13.36 -17.96 -7.13
C GLY A 220 -13.75 -17.42 -5.76
N TYR A 221 -12.93 -17.63 -4.73
CA TYR A 221 -13.13 -17.06 -3.41
C TYR A 221 -13.11 -15.53 -3.42
N VAL A 222 -12.23 -14.92 -4.21
CA VAL A 222 -12.21 -13.45 -4.38
C VAL A 222 -13.53 -12.96 -4.99
N ALA A 223 -14.05 -13.68 -6.00
CA ALA A 223 -15.32 -13.35 -6.64
C ALA A 223 -16.51 -13.55 -5.70
N LEU A 224 -16.54 -14.69 -5.00
CA LEU A 224 -17.56 -15.03 -3.99
C LEU A 224 -17.58 -13.99 -2.87
N TYR A 225 -16.43 -13.64 -2.32
CA TYR A 225 -16.29 -12.63 -1.27
C TYR A 225 -16.85 -11.27 -1.70
N ARG A 226 -16.52 -10.83 -2.92
CA ARG A 226 -17.08 -9.59 -3.50
C ARG A 226 -18.59 -9.68 -3.69
N GLY A 227 -19.09 -10.82 -4.19
CA GLY A 227 -20.51 -11.07 -4.39
C GLY A 227 -21.30 -11.02 -3.07
N ILE A 228 -20.82 -11.71 -2.04
CA ILE A 228 -21.46 -11.73 -0.72
C ILE A 228 -21.45 -10.34 -0.08
N ARG A 229 -20.34 -9.59 -0.17
CA ARG A 229 -20.29 -8.21 0.31
C ARG A 229 -21.32 -7.33 -0.40
N ARG A 230 -21.44 -7.42 -1.73
CA ARG A 230 -22.47 -6.70 -2.49
C ARG A 230 -23.89 -7.06 -2.02
N LEU A 231 -24.19 -8.34 -1.85
CA LEU A 231 -25.49 -8.81 -1.33
C LEU A 231 -25.76 -8.37 0.11
N ALA A 232 -24.72 -8.25 0.92
CA ALA A 232 -24.81 -7.70 2.27
C ALA A 232 -25.00 -6.17 2.30
N GLY A 233 -25.02 -5.51 1.14
CA GLY A 233 -25.24 -4.07 1.01
C GLY A 233 -23.96 -3.22 1.12
N TRP A 234 -22.78 -3.85 1.05
CA TRP A 234 -21.52 -3.12 1.01
C TRP A 234 -21.40 -2.42 -0.34
N ARG A 235 -21.16 -1.10 -0.30
CA ARG A 235 -21.02 -0.28 -1.51
C ARG A 235 -19.78 0.59 -1.40
N LYS A 236 -19.13 0.79 -2.54
CA LYS A 236 -18.04 1.76 -2.68
C LYS A 236 -18.60 3.02 -3.28
N GLU A 237 -18.22 4.15 -2.72
CA GLU A 237 -18.54 5.47 -3.24
C GLU A 237 -17.26 6.28 -3.31
N THR A 238 -17.18 7.19 -4.27
CA THR A 238 -16.15 8.22 -4.24
C THR A 238 -16.72 9.46 -3.61
N VAL A 239 -16.07 9.91 -2.54
CA VAL A 239 -16.40 11.11 -1.80
C VAL A 239 -15.42 12.21 -2.18
N PHE A 240 -15.95 13.39 -2.51
CA PHE A 240 -15.17 14.58 -2.82
C PHE A 240 -15.06 15.44 -1.56
N VAL A 241 -13.85 15.53 -1.02
CA VAL A 241 -13.56 16.31 0.17
C VAL A 241 -12.89 17.62 -0.24
N PRO A 242 -13.38 18.79 0.21
CA PRO A 242 -12.70 20.06 -0.01
C PRO A 242 -11.26 20.02 0.51
N TRP A 243 -10.34 20.62 -0.24
CA TRP A 243 -8.92 20.65 0.09
C TRP A 243 -8.64 21.20 1.50
N GLU A 244 -9.41 22.22 1.93
CA GLU A 244 -9.28 22.83 3.26
C GLU A 244 -10.00 22.06 4.39
N ASP A 245 -10.45 20.83 4.12
CA ASP A 245 -11.02 19.91 5.10
C ASP A 245 -10.16 18.65 5.30
N ILE A 246 -9.18 18.40 4.43
CA ILE A 246 -8.45 17.13 4.40
C ILE A 246 -7.56 16.99 5.61
N VAL A 247 -7.68 15.89 6.32
CA VAL A 247 -6.84 15.62 7.49
C VAL A 247 -5.56 14.94 7.03
N ALA A 248 -4.42 15.54 7.37
CA ALA A 248 -3.11 14.96 7.17
C ALA A 248 -2.42 14.85 8.52
N VAL A 249 -1.99 13.65 8.90
CA VAL A 249 -1.38 13.39 10.21
C VAL A 249 -0.10 12.57 10.04
N ALA A 250 0.96 13.00 10.70
CA ALA A 250 2.19 12.23 10.85
C ALA A 250 2.13 11.51 12.18
N THR A 251 2.07 10.18 12.16
CA THR A 251 2.03 9.37 13.37
C THR A 251 3.33 8.62 13.55
N ARG A 252 3.81 8.55 14.78
CA ARG A 252 4.88 7.68 15.22
C ARG A 252 4.24 6.53 15.98
N ASN A 253 4.31 5.32 15.44
CA ASN A 253 3.75 4.14 16.08
C ASN A 253 4.80 3.04 16.18
N MET A 254 4.73 2.25 17.24
CA MET A 254 5.48 1.01 17.32
C MET A 254 4.87 0.00 16.35
N ALA A 255 5.59 -0.33 15.27
CA ALA A 255 5.18 -1.38 14.37
C ALA A 255 5.36 -2.72 15.09
N VAL A 256 4.28 -3.48 15.23
CA VAL A 256 4.33 -4.84 15.77
C VAL A 256 4.18 -5.81 14.61
N THR A 257 5.16 -6.71 14.46
CA THR A 257 5.09 -7.79 13.48
C THR A 257 4.95 -9.12 14.19
N VAL A 258 4.67 -10.19 13.43
CA VAL A 258 4.59 -11.56 13.93
C VAL A 258 5.89 -12.00 14.63
N GLY A 259 7.03 -11.38 14.30
CA GLY A 259 8.33 -11.61 14.96
C GLY A 259 8.64 -10.74 16.18
N GLY A 260 7.68 -9.95 16.66
CA GLY A 260 7.86 -8.99 17.75
C GLY A 260 7.86 -7.52 17.30
N PRO A 261 8.25 -6.57 18.16
CA PRO A 261 8.35 -5.16 17.80
C PRO A 261 9.31 -4.98 16.61
N ALA A 262 8.80 -4.53 15.48
CA ALA A 262 9.57 -4.27 14.26
C ALA A 262 10.22 -2.87 14.23
N GLY A 263 10.20 -2.18 15.37
CA GLY A 263 10.73 -0.84 15.53
C GLY A 263 9.64 0.23 15.60
N ILE A 264 10.07 1.45 15.93
CA ILE A 264 9.22 2.64 15.94
C ILE A 264 9.41 3.32 14.58
N GLY A 265 8.32 3.50 13.84
CA GLY A 265 8.33 4.12 12.51
C GLY A 265 7.38 5.31 12.43
N TRP A 266 7.66 6.21 11.49
CA TRP A 266 6.76 7.30 11.16
C TRP A 266 5.87 6.94 9.98
N GLN A 267 4.61 7.38 10.01
CA GLN A 267 3.66 7.20 8.93
C GLN A 267 2.90 8.50 8.67
N LEU A 268 2.87 8.93 7.41
CA LEU A 268 2.00 10.00 6.96
C LEU A 268 0.65 9.40 6.56
N HIS A 269 -0.43 9.83 7.17
CA HIS A 269 -1.80 9.48 6.80
C HIS A 269 -2.49 10.70 6.20
N ILE A 270 -3.15 10.52 5.05
CA ILE A 270 -4.02 11.53 4.45
C ILE A 270 -5.41 10.92 4.36
N LEU A 271 -6.34 11.49 5.09
CA LEU A 271 -7.62 10.88 5.42
C LEU A 271 -8.77 11.86 5.12
N PRO A 272 -9.89 11.36 4.57
CA PRO A 272 -11.12 12.13 4.56
C PRO A 272 -11.73 12.16 5.98
N PRO A 273 -11.95 13.33 6.59
CA PRO A 273 -12.62 13.39 7.89
C PRO A 273 -14.07 12.92 7.77
N ASP A 274 -14.62 12.39 8.86
CA ASP A 274 -16.04 12.09 8.97
C ASP A 274 -16.80 13.40 9.29
N PRO A 275 -17.73 13.85 8.42
CA PRO A 275 -18.46 15.10 8.63
C PRO A 275 -19.45 15.02 9.79
N GLU A 276 -19.93 13.83 10.15
CA GLU A 276 -20.87 13.63 11.27
C GLU A 276 -20.15 13.41 12.61
N ARG A 277 -18.92 12.88 12.56
CA ARG A 277 -18.12 12.52 13.74
C ARG A 277 -16.76 13.22 13.71
N PRO A 278 -16.67 14.46 14.21
CA PRO A 278 -15.41 15.17 14.34
C PRO A 278 -14.33 14.31 15.02
N GLY A 279 -13.11 14.32 14.48
CA GLY A 279 -11.99 13.50 14.96
C GLY A 279 -11.92 12.08 14.39
N TYR A 280 -12.95 11.59 13.69
CA TYR A 280 -12.91 10.32 12.96
C TYR A 280 -12.71 10.54 11.46
N SER A 281 -12.30 9.49 10.75
CA SER A 281 -12.20 9.46 9.29
C SER A 281 -13.21 8.51 8.68
N LEU A 282 -13.59 8.75 7.43
CA LEU A 282 -14.48 7.84 6.71
C LEU A 282 -13.81 6.46 6.54
N VAL A 283 -14.55 5.41 6.86
CA VAL A 283 -14.03 4.04 6.94
C VAL A 283 -13.52 3.56 5.58
N GLY A 284 -12.33 2.94 5.61
CA GLY A 284 -11.74 2.29 4.44
C GLY A 284 -11.21 3.25 3.38
N ALA A 285 -11.08 4.53 3.72
CA ALA A 285 -10.61 5.58 2.83
C ALA A 285 -9.31 6.24 3.32
N GLY A 286 -8.61 6.90 2.39
CA GLY A 286 -7.35 7.58 2.65
C GLY A 286 -6.13 6.77 2.23
N ILE A 287 -4.96 7.36 2.46
CA ILE A 287 -3.67 6.79 2.11
C ILE A 287 -2.72 6.95 3.30
N SER A 288 -1.98 5.89 3.59
CA SER A 288 -0.92 5.89 4.59
C SER A 288 0.41 5.77 3.86
N ALA A 289 1.52 6.29 4.38
CA ALA A 289 2.83 6.15 3.77
C ALA A 289 3.89 6.02 4.84
N ASN A 290 4.68 4.94 4.79
CA ASN A 290 5.80 4.78 5.71
C ASN A 290 6.89 5.79 5.36
N VAL A 291 7.36 6.53 6.35
CA VAL A 291 8.48 7.45 6.27
C VAL A 291 9.41 7.22 7.46
N THR A 292 10.68 7.60 7.36
CA THR A 292 11.63 7.29 8.44
C THR A 292 11.68 8.37 9.53
N SER A 293 11.15 9.57 9.28
CA SER A 293 11.12 10.68 10.22
C SER A 293 9.89 11.57 10.06
N LEU A 294 9.57 12.37 11.09
CA LEU A 294 8.56 13.43 11.01
C LEU A 294 8.89 14.43 9.89
N GLN A 295 10.16 14.83 9.78
CA GLN A 295 10.60 15.74 8.72
C GLN A 295 10.27 15.21 7.32
N MET A 296 10.47 13.92 7.09
CA MET A 296 10.08 13.29 5.81
C MET A 296 8.57 13.30 5.58
N ALA A 297 7.75 13.12 6.62
CA ALA A 297 6.31 13.25 6.53
C ALA A 297 5.91 14.67 6.12
N MET A 298 6.54 15.67 6.76
CA MET A 298 6.34 17.09 6.45
C MET A 298 6.76 17.41 5.02
N MET A 299 7.91 16.94 4.55
CA MET A 299 8.37 17.11 3.16
C MET A 299 7.40 16.51 2.15
N GLN A 300 6.84 15.32 2.42
CA GLN A 300 5.86 14.69 1.53
C GLN A 300 4.53 15.46 1.51
N TRP A 301 4.06 15.93 2.67
CA TRP A 301 2.84 16.72 2.75
C TRP A 301 3.00 18.08 2.07
N GLU A 302 4.11 18.76 2.31
CA GLU A 302 4.45 20.04 1.69
C GLU A 302 4.52 19.92 0.17
N LEU A 303 5.05 18.81 -0.36
CA LEU A 303 5.02 18.53 -1.80
C LEU A 303 3.59 18.55 -2.38
N ILE A 304 2.66 17.86 -1.70
CA ILE A 304 1.25 17.77 -2.12
C ILE A 304 0.57 19.15 -1.95
N ARG A 305 0.88 19.88 -0.88
CA ARG A 305 0.37 21.24 -0.66
C ARG A 305 0.82 22.18 -1.76
N ARG A 306 2.12 22.20 -2.09
CA ARG A 306 2.66 23.04 -3.16
C ARG A 306 2.09 22.67 -4.53
N TYR A 307 1.83 21.39 -4.79
CA TYR A 307 1.06 21.00 -5.97
C TYR A 307 -0.30 21.71 -6.04
N MET A 308 -1.06 21.67 -4.93
CA MET A 308 -2.40 22.25 -4.85
C MET A 308 -2.40 23.79 -4.92
N GLU A 309 -1.37 24.46 -4.38
CA GLU A 309 -1.33 25.91 -4.35
C GLU A 309 -0.55 26.51 -5.54
N GLU A 310 0.68 26.04 -5.80
CA GLU A 310 1.60 26.60 -6.78
C GLU A 310 1.44 25.95 -8.17
N GLY A 311 1.13 24.65 -8.22
CA GLY A 311 0.87 23.92 -9.46
C GLY A 311 1.81 22.75 -9.71
N PRO A 312 1.74 22.13 -10.91
CA PRO A 312 2.47 20.90 -11.20
C PRO A 312 4.00 21.09 -11.17
N GLU A 313 4.51 22.29 -11.44
CA GLU A 313 5.95 22.59 -11.43
C GLU A 313 6.59 22.42 -10.05
N ALA A 314 5.80 22.53 -8.97
CA ALA A 314 6.30 22.33 -7.61
C ALA A 314 6.57 20.85 -7.29
N VAL A 315 6.03 19.93 -8.10
CA VAL A 315 6.25 18.48 -7.93
C VAL A 315 7.31 18.04 -8.93
N PRO A 316 8.38 17.35 -8.48
CA PRO A 316 9.37 16.82 -9.41
C PRO A 316 8.72 15.83 -10.38
N GLU A 317 9.41 15.51 -11.46
CA GLU A 317 9.00 14.37 -12.27
C GLU A 317 8.90 13.11 -11.40
N CYS A 318 7.85 12.33 -11.65
CA CYS A 318 7.64 11.05 -10.97
C CYS A 318 8.91 10.22 -11.16
N ALA A 319 9.46 9.73 -10.05
CA ALA A 319 10.66 8.90 -10.13
C ALA A 319 10.33 7.60 -10.87
N ASP A 320 11.05 7.32 -11.94
CA ASP A 320 10.97 6.08 -12.71
C ASP A 320 11.72 4.93 -12.02
N ASP A 321 11.93 5.02 -10.70
CA ASP A 321 12.83 4.13 -9.98
C ASP A 321 12.32 2.70 -9.84
N TYR A 322 11.07 2.44 -10.22
CA TYR A 322 10.55 1.08 -10.40
C TYR A 322 10.93 0.45 -11.74
N SER A 323 11.33 1.25 -12.75
CA SER A 323 11.52 0.78 -14.12
C SER A 323 12.75 -0.12 -14.29
N VAL A 324 12.73 -0.93 -15.35
CA VAL A 324 13.88 -1.72 -15.78
C VAL A 324 15.03 -0.82 -16.26
N ALA A 325 14.70 0.31 -16.88
CA ALA A 325 15.69 1.29 -17.34
C ALA A 325 16.49 1.85 -16.16
N TRP A 326 15.77 2.35 -15.14
CA TRP A 326 16.39 2.83 -13.91
C TRP A 326 17.24 1.76 -13.22
N TYR A 327 16.77 0.50 -13.17
CA TYR A 327 17.54 -0.58 -12.55
C TYR A 327 18.89 -0.80 -13.26
N LYS A 328 18.90 -0.78 -14.60
CA LYS A 328 20.13 -0.92 -15.38
C LYS A 328 21.08 0.25 -15.13
N ASP A 329 20.55 1.46 -15.09
CA ASP A 329 21.35 2.67 -14.80
C ASP A 329 21.90 2.66 -13.39
N GLU A 330 21.11 2.24 -12.40
CA GLU A 330 21.56 2.08 -11.02
C GLU A 330 22.66 1.04 -10.90
N MET A 331 22.53 -0.12 -11.57
CA MET A 331 23.59 -1.13 -11.60
C MET A 331 24.88 -0.58 -12.23
N ALA A 332 24.79 0.27 -13.26
CA ALA A 332 25.94 0.93 -13.87
C ALA A 332 26.55 1.99 -12.93
N ARG A 333 25.73 2.80 -12.24
CA ARG A 333 26.19 3.78 -11.24
C ARG A 333 26.92 3.09 -10.09
N GLN A 334 26.35 2.01 -9.56
CA GLN A 334 26.94 1.24 -8.47
C GLN A 334 28.22 0.55 -8.91
N ARG A 335 28.27 -0.04 -10.12
CA ARG A 335 29.51 -0.58 -10.68
C ARG A 335 30.63 0.46 -10.69
N ARG A 336 30.38 1.65 -11.24
CA ARG A 336 31.36 2.76 -11.27
C ARG A 336 31.76 3.25 -9.88
N ARG A 337 30.85 3.19 -8.90
CA ARG A 337 31.14 3.55 -7.50
C ARG A 337 32.06 2.52 -6.84
N TYR A 338 31.75 1.24 -6.99
CA TYR A 338 32.55 0.14 -6.42
C TYR A 338 33.95 0.07 -7.07
N GLU A 339 34.05 0.29 -8.38
CA GLU A 339 35.32 0.40 -9.10
C GLU A 339 36.16 1.57 -8.55
N ARG A 340 35.55 2.73 -8.28
CA ARG A 340 36.23 3.88 -7.65
C ARG A 340 36.66 3.63 -6.21
N GLU A 341 35.84 2.93 -5.43
CA GLU A 341 36.13 2.60 -4.03
C GLU A 341 37.07 1.38 -3.88
N GLY A 342 37.48 0.73 -4.98
CA GLY A 342 38.30 -0.49 -4.95
C GLY A 342 37.59 -1.70 -4.33
N LYS A 343 36.26 -1.68 -4.25
CA LYS A 343 35.45 -2.73 -3.61
C LYS A 343 34.93 -3.74 -4.62
N PRO A 344 34.76 -5.03 -4.22
CA PRO A 344 34.25 -6.05 -5.12
C PRO A 344 32.76 -5.84 -5.45
N PHE A 345 32.47 -5.38 -6.68
CA PHE A 345 31.09 -5.18 -7.18
C PHE A 345 30.24 -6.45 -7.19
N TRP A 346 30.85 -7.64 -7.29
CA TRP A 346 30.12 -8.91 -7.34
C TRP A 346 29.27 -9.15 -6.08
N ARG A 347 29.69 -8.63 -4.91
CA ARG A 347 28.91 -8.76 -3.66
C ARG A 347 27.59 -7.98 -3.75
N TYR A 348 27.65 -6.75 -4.26
CA TYR A 348 26.45 -5.95 -4.49
C TYR A 348 25.53 -6.61 -5.52
N ARG A 349 26.11 -7.09 -6.63
CA ARG A 349 25.36 -7.81 -7.66
C ARG A 349 24.69 -9.08 -7.12
N LEU A 350 25.39 -9.84 -6.28
CA LEU A 350 24.84 -11.03 -5.63
C LEU A 350 23.66 -10.67 -4.73
N GLY A 351 23.78 -9.63 -3.90
CA GLY A 351 22.67 -9.15 -3.07
C GLY A 351 21.42 -8.81 -3.90
N ARG A 352 21.59 -8.04 -4.99
CA ARG A 352 20.48 -7.72 -5.91
C ARG A 352 19.92 -8.95 -6.63
N TRP A 353 20.73 -9.97 -6.89
CA TRP A 353 20.26 -11.23 -7.44
C TRP A 353 19.45 -12.03 -6.41
N MET A 354 19.91 -12.08 -5.15
CA MET A 354 19.19 -12.74 -4.05
C MET A 354 17.83 -12.11 -3.79
N GLU A 355 17.65 -10.83 -4.10
CA GLU A 355 16.36 -10.12 -4.00
C GLU A 355 15.49 -10.25 -5.27
N LEU A 356 15.95 -10.99 -6.30
CA LEU A 356 15.38 -11.01 -7.64
C LEU A 356 15.12 -9.60 -8.19
N ALA A 357 16.05 -8.67 -7.98
CA ALA A 357 15.82 -7.24 -8.20
C ALA A 357 15.46 -6.87 -9.63
N TYR A 358 16.02 -7.56 -10.62
CA TYR A 358 15.65 -7.36 -12.02
C TYR A 358 14.19 -7.73 -12.27
N PHE A 359 13.76 -8.90 -11.79
CA PHE A 359 12.36 -9.33 -11.86
C PHE A 359 11.45 -8.37 -11.09
N ALA A 360 11.88 -7.91 -9.92
CA ALA A 360 11.13 -6.95 -9.13
C ALA A 360 10.87 -5.64 -9.91
N SER A 361 11.87 -5.12 -10.62
CA SER A 361 11.69 -3.97 -11.52
C SER A 361 10.75 -4.29 -12.68
N CYS A 362 10.96 -5.40 -13.40
CA CYS A 362 10.09 -5.81 -14.51
C CYS A 362 8.62 -5.94 -14.08
N TYR A 363 8.36 -6.60 -12.96
CA TYR A 363 7.00 -6.85 -12.49
C TYR A 363 6.33 -5.61 -11.92
N THR A 364 7.11 -4.75 -11.22
CA THR A 364 6.59 -3.47 -10.73
C THR A 364 6.21 -2.56 -11.89
N GLU A 365 7.05 -2.48 -12.93
CA GLU A 365 6.75 -1.77 -14.17
C GLU A 365 5.50 -2.34 -14.87
N TYR A 366 5.34 -3.67 -14.94
CA TYR A 366 4.11 -4.29 -15.42
C TYR A 366 2.88 -3.87 -14.60
N ARG A 367 2.97 -3.86 -13.25
CA ARG A 367 1.87 -3.41 -12.39
C ARG A 367 1.48 -1.96 -12.65
N VAL A 368 2.47 -1.06 -12.75
CA VAL A 368 2.31 0.36 -13.06
C VAL A 368 1.61 0.58 -14.40
N ASN A 369 2.00 -0.17 -15.43
CA ASN A 369 1.53 0.05 -16.79
C ASN A 369 0.23 -0.70 -17.12
N HIS A 370 -0.06 -1.84 -16.48
CA HIS A 370 -1.15 -2.73 -16.90
C HIS A 370 -2.17 -3.10 -15.81
N VAL A 371 -1.79 -3.06 -14.53
CA VAL A 371 -2.67 -3.45 -13.42
C VAL A 371 -3.32 -2.22 -12.80
N LEU A 372 -2.53 -1.18 -12.54
CA LEU A 372 -2.99 0.06 -11.90
C LEU A 372 -3.99 0.86 -12.72
N PRO A 373 -3.83 1.04 -14.05
CA PRO A 373 -4.82 1.74 -14.86
C PRO A 373 -6.19 1.05 -14.86
N LYS A 374 -6.26 -0.25 -14.55
CA LYS A 374 -7.53 -0.99 -14.42
C LYS A 374 -8.21 -0.74 -13.07
N ALA A 375 -7.51 -0.19 -12.08
CA ALA A 375 -8.10 0.16 -10.80
C ALA A 375 -8.88 1.50 -10.87
N ILE A 376 -8.48 2.40 -11.76
CA ILE A 376 -9.11 3.71 -11.90
C ILE A 376 -10.50 3.55 -12.55
N PRO A 377 -11.59 4.02 -11.91
CA PRO A 377 -12.93 3.90 -12.46
C PRO A 377 -13.04 4.66 -13.78
N LYS A 378 -13.67 4.03 -14.76
CA LYS A 378 -14.02 4.70 -16.02
C LYS A 378 -15.33 5.46 -15.86
N GLY A 379 -15.50 6.55 -16.62
CA GLY A 379 -16.69 7.40 -16.57
C GLY A 379 -16.44 8.70 -15.82
N TRP A 380 -17.21 8.96 -14.77
CA TRP A 380 -17.23 10.27 -14.08
C TRP A 380 -15.85 10.72 -13.57
N VAL A 381 -14.96 9.79 -13.18
CA VAL A 381 -13.59 10.14 -12.75
C VAL A 381 -12.84 10.86 -13.86
N GLN A 382 -12.97 10.38 -15.11
CA GLN A 382 -12.28 10.98 -16.25
C GLN A 382 -12.84 12.37 -16.55
N GLU A 383 -14.15 12.55 -16.44
CA GLU A 383 -14.80 13.85 -16.63
C GLU A 383 -14.45 14.84 -15.52
N TRP A 384 -14.53 14.40 -14.26
CA TRP A 384 -14.17 15.20 -13.09
C TRP A 384 -12.71 15.64 -13.12
N SER A 385 -11.82 14.83 -13.71
CA SER A 385 -10.38 15.09 -13.81
C SER A 385 -9.97 15.99 -14.99
N ARG A 386 -10.92 16.45 -15.80
CA ARG A 386 -10.61 17.37 -16.89
C ARG A 386 -10.23 18.75 -16.34
N PRO A 387 -9.25 19.43 -16.95
CA PRO A 387 -8.93 20.79 -16.57
C PRO A 387 -10.13 21.71 -16.78
N LEU A 388 -10.35 22.60 -15.83
CA LEU A 388 -11.34 23.66 -15.84
C LEU A 388 -10.73 24.95 -16.42
N PRO A 389 -11.54 25.78 -17.11
CA PRO A 389 -11.15 27.15 -17.44
C PRO A 389 -10.78 27.95 -16.19
N GLU A 390 -9.80 28.85 -16.27
CA GLU A 390 -9.34 29.66 -15.13
C GLU A 390 -10.44 30.45 -14.44
N SER A 391 -11.48 30.85 -15.18
CA SER A 391 -12.66 31.54 -14.65
C SER A 391 -13.48 30.69 -13.67
N GLU A 392 -13.40 29.37 -13.77
CA GLU A 392 -14.14 28.40 -12.94
C GLU A 392 -13.29 27.83 -11.80
N TRP A 393 -12.05 28.29 -11.63
CA TRP A 393 -11.19 27.79 -10.57
C TRP A 393 -11.72 28.17 -9.20
N ALA A 394 -11.84 27.18 -8.32
CA ALA A 394 -12.19 27.39 -6.93
C ALA A 394 -11.10 28.22 -6.24
N LYS A 395 -11.53 29.29 -5.56
CA LYS A 395 -10.61 30.18 -4.82
C LYS A 395 -10.47 29.71 -3.38
N PRO A 396 -9.29 29.88 -2.76
CA PRO A 396 -9.10 29.61 -1.34
C PRO A 396 -10.05 30.48 -0.50
N SER A 397 -10.51 29.94 0.63
CA SER A 397 -11.37 30.67 1.55
C SER A 397 -10.61 31.87 2.14
N ARG A 398 -11.34 32.93 2.47
CA ARG A 398 -10.75 34.14 3.08
C ARG A 398 -10.06 33.81 4.41
N LYS A 399 -10.64 32.92 5.22
CA LYS A 399 -10.07 32.47 6.49
C LYS A 399 -8.74 31.74 6.27
N PHE A 400 -8.69 30.83 5.29
CA PHE A 400 -7.47 30.10 4.95
C PHE A 400 -6.38 31.01 4.41
N THR A 401 -6.72 31.95 3.52
CA THR A 401 -5.77 32.92 2.98
C THR A 401 -5.15 33.79 4.09
N GLU A 402 -5.98 34.26 5.02
CA GLU A 402 -5.52 35.04 6.16
C GLU A 402 -4.66 34.20 7.12
N LEU A 403 -5.00 32.93 7.34
CA LEU A 403 -4.21 32.02 8.16
C LEU A 403 -2.82 31.78 7.56
N ASN A 404 -2.75 31.53 6.24
CA ASN A 404 -1.47 31.35 5.54
C ASN A 404 -0.57 32.58 5.71
N ARG A 405 -1.13 33.79 5.53
CA ARG A 405 -0.39 35.04 5.70
C ARG A 405 0.18 35.20 7.12
N GLN A 406 -0.60 34.82 8.14
CA GLN A 406 -0.18 34.90 9.54
C GLN A 406 0.91 33.86 9.88
N VAL A 407 0.80 32.65 9.33
CA VAL A 407 1.78 31.57 9.46
C VAL A 407 3.09 31.94 8.77
N GLU A 408 3.04 32.44 7.54
CA GLU A 408 4.22 32.90 6.80
C GLU A 408 4.95 34.03 7.54
N ALA A 409 4.20 35.01 8.05
CA ALA A 409 4.78 36.08 8.87
C ALA A 409 5.43 35.55 10.17
N ALA A 410 5.00 34.39 10.69
CA ALA A 410 5.66 33.74 11.82
C ALA A 410 6.98 33.07 11.42
N TYR A 411 7.04 32.47 10.24
CA TYR A 411 8.27 31.90 9.69
C TYR A 411 9.31 32.95 9.38
N GLU A 412 8.90 34.13 8.91
CA GLU A 412 9.80 35.28 8.73
C GLU A 412 10.43 35.76 10.04
N ARG A 413 9.76 35.54 11.18
CA ARG A 413 10.31 35.82 12.52
C ARG A 413 11.22 34.71 13.05
N GLY A 414 11.44 33.65 12.28
CA GLY A 414 12.30 32.51 12.64
C GLY A 414 11.59 31.40 13.41
N GLU A 415 10.26 31.46 13.56
CA GLU A 415 9.50 30.37 14.15
C GLU A 415 9.37 29.20 13.16
N THR A 416 9.21 27.96 13.65
CA THR A 416 8.93 26.80 12.80
C THR A 416 7.51 26.29 12.97
N PHE A 417 7.01 25.47 12.03
CA PHE A 417 5.69 24.84 12.15
C PHE A 417 5.49 24.10 13.49
N LEU A 418 6.55 23.48 14.01
CA LEU A 418 6.52 22.75 15.28
C LEU A 418 6.43 23.68 16.50
N ASP A 419 6.90 24.93 16.38
CA ASP A 419 6.82 25.94 17.45
C ASP A 419 5.46 26.65 17.47
N LEU A 420 4.70 26.58 16.38
CA LEU A 420 3.42 27.27 16.27
C LEU A 420 2.35 26.68 17.20
N GLY A 421 2.41 25.37 17.46
CA GLY A 421 1.33 24.64 18.13
C GLY A 421 0.03 24.66 17.29
N PRO A 422 -1.15 24.52 17.90
CA PRO A 422 -2.43 24.60 17.20
C PRO A 422 -2.60 25.95 16.50
N VAL A 423 -2.37 25.95 15.18
CA VAL A 423 -2.25 27.14 14.34
C VAL A 423 -3.56 27.94 14.34
N GLU A 424 -4.69 27.26 14.21
CA GLU A 424 -6.00 27.90 14.22
C GLU A 424 -6.31 28.58 15.57
N GLU A 425 -5.87 28.04 16.71
CA GLU A 425 -6.06 28.67 18.02
C GLU A 425 -5.18 29.89 18.18
N ARG A 426 -3.90 29.71 17.85
CA ARG A 426 -2.87 30.73 18.01
C ARG A 426 -3.24 32.03 17.31
N PHE A 427 -3.90 31.92 16.16
CA PHE A 427 -4.31 33.08 15.37
C PHE A 427 -5.82 33.39 15.44
N GLY A 428 -6.53 32.87 16.45
CA GLY A 428 -7.91 33.25 16.75
C GLY A 428 -8.95 32.79 15.72
N GLN A 429 -8.67 31.70 14.99
CA GLN A 429 -9.59 31.05 14.06
C GLN A 429 -10.27 29.79 14.63
N SER A 430 -10.33 29.66 15.96
CA SER A 430 -10.93 28.53 16.68
C SER A 430 -12.37 28.25 16.22
N GLY A 431 -12.68 26.99 15.85
CA GLY A 431 -14.04 26.53 15.51
C GLY A 431 -14.22 25.77 14.18
N ALA A 432 -13.17 25.58 13.38
CA ALA A 432 -13.28 24.93 12.06
C ALA A 432 -13.39 23.39 12.07
N GLY A 433 -12.96 22.74 13.17
CA GLY A 433 -12.97 21.28 13.31
C GLY A 433 -14.10 20.74 14.19
N GLU A 434 -14.66 21.54 15.09
CA GLU A 434 -15.54 21.06 16.17
C GLU A 434 -17.02 20.96 15.77
N THR A 435 -17.39 21.47 14.60
CA THR A 435 -18.78 21.47 14.14
C THR A 435 -19.00 20.38 13.10
N ALA A 436 -20.08 19.60 13.28
CA ALA A 436 -20.53 18.65 12.28
C ALA A 436 -20.77 19.39 10.96
N LYS A 437 -20.25 18.85 9.87
CA LYS A 437 -20.35 19.42 8.53
C LYS A 437 -21.47 18.73 7.75
N ALA A 438 -21.96 19.40 6.72
CA ALA A 438 -22.82 18.75 5.74
C ALA A 438 -22.08 17.56 5.11
N ALA A 439 -22.81 16.49 4.80
CA ALA A 439 -22.24 15.35 4.12
C ALA A 439 -21.55 15.79 2.81
N TYR A 440 -20.35 15.25 2.58
CA TYR A 440 -19.62 15.50 1.35
C TYR A 440 -20.37 14.95 0.14
N ARG A 441 -20.19 15.60 -1.01
CA ARG A 441 -20.71 15.09 -2.28
C ARG A 441 -20.09 13.71 -2.54
N SER A 442 -20.94 12.72 -2.79
CA SER A 442 -20.50 11.38 -3.18
C SER A 442 -21.12 10.95 -4.51
N VAL A 443 -20.42 10.04 -5.20
CA VAL A 443 -20.91 9.36 -6.39
C VAL A 443 -20.65 7.86 -6.26
N PRO A 444 -21.52 7.00 -6.82
CA PRO A 444 -21.25 5.57 -6.86
C PRO A 444 -19.89 5.30 -7.49
N PHE A 445 -19.09 4.46 -6.83
CA PHE A 445 -17.86 3.98 -7.40
C PHE A 445 -18.25 3.13 -8.62
N ALA A 446 -17.99 3.65 -9.83
CA ALA A 446 -18.35 2.94 -11.04
C ALA A 446 -17.66 1.58 -11.00
N ALA A 447 -18.47 0.51 -10.89
CA ALA A 447 -17.93 -0.82 -11.07
C ALA A 447 -17.32 -0.84 -12.46
N ASN A 448 -16.05 -1.24 -12.58
CA ASN A 448 -15.50 -1.61 -13.87
C ASN A 448 -16.53 -2.53 -14.54
N VAL A 449 -17.18 -2.04 -15.59
CA VAL A 449 -17.98 -2.87 -16.49
C VAL A 449 -16.94 -3.74 -17.20
N GLY A 450 -16.71 -4.93 -16.67
CA GLY A 450 -15.65 -5.85 -17.10
C GLY A 450 -15.33 -6.89 -16.05
#